data_AF-K9XP98-F1
#
_entry.id   AF-K9XP98-F1
#
_cell.length_a   1.000
_cell.length_b   1.000
_cell.length_c   1.000
_cell.angle_alpha   90.00
_cell.angle_beta   90.00
_cell.angle_gamma   90.00
#
_symmetry.space_group_name_H-M   'P 1'
#
loop_
_entity.id
_entity.type
_entity.pdbx_description
1 polymer ?
#
loop_
_entity_poly.entity_id
_entity_poly.type
_entity_poly.pdbx_seq_one_letter_code
_entity_poly.pdbx_strand_id
1 'polypeptide(L)'
;MNFFRFSEPILRRKQHALDFQDRQGLWHFKLNIKDKTLFSNIYTRIDQVFVMWGLISAIIFITAQFAPIDWITQAIFWSILTIVGTVAMIPLTHFWVKVERLKWVLYSWVFLMLGGVVITDLGILLGWGQVLMHLCHLWLSLSAIGYFCTGWGLRSRAFIVAGLWHILGIVILPYCLGWQFLATGLIMTANLLVFAETQWDMRLPIDNYAFLTEEQKEFNRQQYRLRQAS
;
A
#
# COMPACT_ATOMS: atom_id res chain seq x y z
N MET A 1 3.96 17.69 -22.78
CA MET A 1 3.28 17.49 -21.49
C MET A 1 4.08 16.46 -20.70
N ASN A 2 4.52 16.78 -19.48
CA ASN A 2 5.32 15.84 -18.69
C ASN A 2 4.42 14.76 -18.08
N PHE A 3 4.86 13.50 -18.15
CA PHE A 3 4.14 12.36 -17.56
C PHE A 3 4.04 12.50 -16.03
N PHE A 4 5.13 12.95 -15.40
CA PHE A 4 5.19 13.28 -13.98
C PHE A 4 5.12 14.79 -13.74
N ARG A 5 4.57 15.18 -12.59
CA ARG A 5 4.59 16.57 -12.11
C ARG A 5 5.82 16.82 -11.26
N PHE A 6 6.87 17.37 -11.87
CA PHE A 6 8.11 17.70 -11.18
C PHE A 6 8.01 18.92 -10.25
N SER A 7 6.95 19.72 -10.38
CA SER A 7 6.72 20.92 -9.57
C SER A 7 6.29 20.63 -8.13
N GLU A 8 5.82 19.42 -7.84
CA GLU A 8 5.38 19.01 -6.50
C GLU A 8 6.43 18.08 -5.86
N PRO A 9 6.64 18.13 -4.53
CA PRO A 9 7.46 17.13 -3.83
C PRO A 9 6.88 15.71 -3.96
N ILE A 10 7.74 14.69 -3.92
CA ILE A 10 7.32 13.28 -4.04
C ILE A 10 6.47 12.85 -2.84
N LEU A 11 6.91 13.18 -1.63
CA LEU A 11 6.18 13.00 -0.38
C LEU A 11 5.96 14.37 0.26
N ARG A 12 4.78 14.54 0.87
CA ARG A 12 4.32 15.75 1.52
C ARG A 12 3.70 15.41 2.86
N ARG A 13 3.63 16.42 3.74
CA ARG A 13 2.82 16.32 4.96
C ARG A 13 1.35 16.13 4.56
N LYS A 14 0.61 15.30 5.31
CA LYS A 14 -0.82 15.12 5.09
C LYS A 14 -1.57 16.44 5.12
N GLN A 15 -2.38 16.67 4.10
CA GLN A 15 -3.26 17.82 3.99
C GLN A 15 -4.63 17.52 4.60
N HIS A 16 -5.26 18.54 5.19
CA HIS A 16 -6.62 18.44 5.74
C HIS A 16 -7.71 18.86 4.73
N ALA A 17 -7.31 19.57 3.67
CA ALA A 17 -8.18 19.87 2.53
C ALA A 17 -8.30 18.63 1.64
N LEU A 18 -9.14 17.68 2.06
CA LEU A 18 -9.37 16.39 1.39
C LEU A 18 -10.52 16.46 0.40
N ASP A 19 -10.39 15.78 -0.73
CA ASP A 19 -11.45 15.67 -1.73
C ASP A 19 -12.63 14.86 -1.19
N PHE A 20 -13.80 15.00 -1.82
CA PHE A 20 -15.03 14.35 -1.40
C PHE A 20 -14.87 12.83 -1.27
N GLN A 21 -14.18 12.20 -2.23
CA GLN A 21 -13.94 10.76 -2.20
C GLN A 21 -13.04 10.30 -1.06
N ASP A 22 -12.09 11.13 -0.65
CA ASP A 22 -11.17 10.83 0.44
C ASP A 22 -11.84 11.02 1.80
N ARG A 23 -12.92 11.82 1.86
CA ARG A 23 -13.71 12.05 3.08
C ARG A 23 -14.64 10.89 3.44
N GLN A 24 -14.95 10.00 2.50
CA GLN A 24 -15.85 8.88 2.80
C GLN A 24 -15.13 7.82 3.65
N GLY A 25 -15.59 7.65 4.90
CA GLY A 25 -15.03 6.66 5.82
C GLY A 25 -13.70 7.08 6.47
N LEU A 26 -13.53 8.39 6.72
CA LEU A 26 -12.39 8.92 7.46
C LEU A 26 -12.34 8.36 8.89
N TRP A 27 -11.14 7.95 9.29
CA TRP A 27 -10.82 7.70 10.68
C TRP A 27 -10.02 8.85 11.25
N HIS A 28 -10.48 9.38 12.37
CA HIS A 28 -9.76 10.40 13.13
C HIS A 28 -9.09 9.70 14.30
N PHE A 29 -7.76 9.63 14.26
CA PHE A 29 -7.00 9.11 15.39
C PHE A 29 -6.43 10.28 16.17
N LYS A 30 -6.94 10.48 17.40
CA LYS A 30 -6.49 11.53 18.30
C LYS A 30 -5.96 10.90 19.58
N LEU A 31 -4.64 10.90 19.76
CA LEU A 31 -3.98 10.52 20.99
C LEU A 31 -3.74 11.77 21.84
N ASN A 32 -4.51 11.90 22.93
CA ASN A 32 -4.28 12.91 23.95
C ASN A 32 -3.65 12.25 25.17
N ILE A 33 -2.57 12.83 25.68
CA ILE A 33 -2.05 12.49 27.02
C ILE A 33 -2.19 13.74 27.87
N LYS A 34 -3.10 13.68 28.85
CA LYS A 34 -3.57 14.83 29.65
C LYS A 34 -4.10 15.93 28.73
N ASP A 35 -3.53 17.15 28.83
CA ASP A 35 -3.94 18.35 28.10
C ASP A 35 -3.16 18.58 26.80
N LYS A 36 -2.26 17.64 26.42
CA LYS A 36 -1.47 17.74 25.18
C LYS A 36 -1.95 16.70 24.17
N THR A 37 -2.39 17.17 23.01
CA THR A 37 -2.60 16.32 21.84
C THR A 37 -1.24 15.94 21.26
N LEU A 38 -0.79 14.71 21.49
CA LEU A 38 0.49 14.21 20.98
C LEU A 38 0.41 13.83 19.51
N PHE A 39 -0.73 13.31 19.09
CA PHE A 39 -0.94 12.87 17.72
C PHE A 39 -2.41 13.07 17.33
N SER A 40 -2.65 13.75 16.23
CA SER A 40 -3.99 13.93 15.66
C SER A 40 -3.85 13.83 14.15
N ASN A 41 -4.21 12.67 13.59
CA ASN A 41 -4.11 12.46 12.15
C ASN A 41 -5.42 11.92 11.57
N ILE A 42 -5.64 12.25 10.30
CA ILE A 42 -6.80 11.81 9.53
C ILE A 42 -6.34 10.68 8.61
N TYR A 43 -7.00 9.53 8.69
CA TYR A 43 -6.74 8.37 7.85
C TYR A 43 -7.88 8.18 6.86
N THR A 44 -7.55 8.35 5.59
CA THR A 44 -8.43 7.98 4.47
C THR A 44 -8.59 6.47 4.41
N ARG A 45 -9.56 5.98 3.64
CA ARG A 45 -9.70 4.55 3.39
C ARG A 45 -8.46 3.95 2.72
N ILE A 46 -7.78 4.72 1.86
CA ILE A 46 -6.52 4.29 1.25
C ILE A 46 -5.42 4.16 2.32
N ASP A 47 -5.33 5.11 3.26
CA ASP A 47 -4.37 5.02 4.36
C ASP A 47 -4.65 3.81 5.26
N GLN A 48 -5.92 3.51 5.53
CA GLN A 48 -6.32 2.32 6.28
C GLN A 48 -5.86 1.02 5.59
N VAL A 49 -5.93 0.97 4.25
CA VAL A 49 -5.40 -0.16 3.48
C VAL A 49 -3.89 -0.28 3.65
N PHE A 50 -3.15 0.83 3.61
CA PHE A 50 -1.70 0.79 3.85
C PHE A 50 -1.35 0.33 5.26
N VAL A 51 -2.03 0.84 6.30
CA VAL A 51 -1.82 0.38 7.68
C VAL A 51 -2.13 -1.11 7.81
N MET A 52 -3.29 -1.55 7.30
CA MET A 52 -3.71 -2.95 7.35
C MET A 52 -2.68 -3.87 6.70
N TRP A 53 -2.27 -3.59 5.47
CA TRP A 53 -1.26 -4.39 4.78
C TRP A 53 0.12 -4.30 5.43
N GLY A 54 0.46 -3.16 6.03
CA GLY A 54 1.70 -3.00 6.80
C GLY A 54 1.74 -3.93 8.00
N LEU A 55 0.63 -4.04 8.74
CA LEU A 55 0.47 -4.95 9.88
C LEU A 55 0.43 -6.42 9.44
N ILE A 56 -0.30 -6.75 8.38
CA ILE A 56 -0.34 -8.10 7.82
C ILE A 56 1.06 -8.55 7.41
N SER A 57 1.79 -7.70 6.68
CA SER A 57 3.16 -7.99 6.25
C SER A 57 4.08 -8.19 7.47
N ALA A 58 3.99 -7.32 8.48
CA ALA A 58 4.79 -7.46 9.69
C ALA A 58 4.51 -8.81 10.38
N ILE A 59 3.25 -9.18 10.57
CA ILE A 59 2.86 -10.44 11.19
C ILE A 59 3.42 -11.63 10.41
N ILE A 60 3.21 -11.69 9.09
CA ILE A 60 3.67 -12.79 8.24
C ILE A 60 5.18 -12.96 8.34
N PHE A 61 5.94 -11.88 8.14
CA PHE A 61 7.40 -11.97 8.04
C PHE A 61 8.09 -12.09 9.41
N ILE A 62 7.54 -11.53 10.48
CA ILE A 62 8.04 -11.75 11.85
C ILE A 62 7.78 -13.19 12.28
N THR A 63 6.58 -13.73 12.00
CA THR A 63 6.29 -15.13 12.31
C THR A 63 7.18 -16.08 11.51
N ALA A 64 7.40 -15.83 10.21
CA ALA A 64 8.32 -16.60 9.39
C ALA A 64 9.76 -16.60 9.93
N GLN A 65 10.22 -15.48 10.50
CA GLN A 65 11.58 -15.35 11.00
C GLN A 65 11.80 -16.05 12.34
N PHE A 66 10.84 -15.96 13.26
CA PHE A 66 11.08 -16.28 14.67
C PHE A 66 10.16 -17.36 15.25
N ALA A 67 9.00 -17.63 14.63
CA ALA A 67 8.06 -18.58 15.19
C ALA A 67 8.53 -20.01 14.91
N PRO A 68 8.71 -20.87 15.95
CA PRO A 68 9.08 -22.27 15.77
C PRO A 68 7.85 -23.11 15.40
N ILE A 69 7.15 -22.72 14.34
CA ILE A 69 5.94 -23.37 13.82
C ILE A 69 6.30 -24.01 12.48
N ASP A 70 5.72 -25.16 12.15
CA ASP A 70 5.98 -25.78 10.85
C ASP A 70 5.46 -24.93 9.68
N TRP A 71 6.07 -25.08 8.51
CA TRP A 71 5.78 -24.27 7.32
C TRP A 71 4.34 -24.43 6.82
N ILE A 72 3.72 -25.60 6.99
CA ILE A 72 2.35 -25.85 6.50
C ILE A 72 1.35 -25.07 7.35
N THR A 73 1.49 -25.14 8.69
CA THR A 73 0.65 -24.37 9.61
C THR A 73 0.82 -22.87 9.38
N GLN A 74 2.05 -22.40 9.17
CA GLN A 74 2.31 -20.99 8.83
C GLN A 74 1.67 -20.59 7.49
N ALA A 75 1.79 -21.43 6.45
CA ALA A 75 1.17 -21.19 5.14
C ALA A 75 -0.34 -21.00 5.25
N ILE A 76 -1.04 -21.91 5.94
CA ILE A 76 -2.50 -21.83 6.14
C ILE A 76 -2.86 -20.50 6.81
N PHE A 77 -2.17 -20.14 7.88
CA PHE A 77 -2.43 -18.89 8.61
C PHE A 77 -2.19 -17.65 7.73
N TRP A 78 -1.07 -17.61 7.00
CA TRP A 78 -0.73 -16.49 6.12
C TRP A 78 -1.68 -16.36 4.94
N SER A 79 -2.15 -17.48 4.37
CA SER A 79 -3.15 -17.51 3.31
C SER A 79 -4.47 -16.94 3.78
N ILE A 80 -4.94 -17.33 4.97
CA ILE A 80 -6.15 -16.75 5.58
C ILE A 80 -5.97 -15.24 5.75
N LEU A 81 -4.86 -14.81 6.35
CA LEU A 81 -4.61 -13.38 6.62
C LEU A 81 -4.55 -12.56 5.32
N THR A 82 -3.89 -13.09 4.29
CA THR A 82 -3.76 -12.43 2.98
C THR A 82 -5.10 -12.37 2.24
N ILE A 83 -5.91 -13.42 2.31
CA ILE A 83 -7.27 -13.43 1.73
C ILE A 83 -8.15 -12.42 2.44
N VAL A 84 -8.16 -12.40 3.77
CA VAL A 84 -8.93 -11.43 4.56
C VAL A 84 -8.48 -10.00 4.24
N GLY A 85 -7.18 -9.73 4.21
CA GLY A 85 -6.64 -8.42 3.81
C GLY A 85 -7.05 -8.01 2.40
N THR A 86 -7.01 -8.94 1.45
CA THR A 86 -7.42 -8.71 0.06
C THR A 86 -8.91 -8.40 -0.04
N VAL A 87 -9.76 -9.18 0.63
CA VAL A 87 -11.22 -8.95 0.66
C VAL A 87 -11.56 -7.62 1.33
N ALA A 88 -10.90 -7.28 2.44
CA ALA A 88 -11.10 -6.01 3.16
C ALA A 88 -10.64 -4.79 2.36
N MET A 89 -9.57 -4.92 1.57
CA MET A 89 -9.06 -3.85 0.70
C MET A 89 -10.06 -3.43 -0.38
N ILE A 90 -10.87 -4.37 -0.89
CA ILE A 90 -11.83 -4.09 -1.97
C ILE A 90 -12.83 -2.99 -1.59
N PRO A 91 -13.67 -3.11 -0.54
CA PRO A 91 -14.64 -2.07 -0.20
C PRO A 91 -13.97 -0.74 0.21
N LEU A 92 -12.77 -0.79 0.79
CA LEU A 92 -12.02 0.40 1.18
C LEU A 92 -11.55 1.21 -0.03
N THR A 93 -11.09 0.53 -1.09
CA THR A 93 -10.52 1.19 -2.28
C THR A 93 -11.50 1.33 -3.44
N HIS A 94 -12.53 0.51 -3.54
CA HIS A 94 -13.36 0.38 -4.74
C HIS A 94 -14.02 1.69 -5.17
N PHE A 95 -14.57 2.46 -4.22
CA PHE A 95 -15.16 3.76 -4.53
C PHE A 95 -14.10 4.73 -5.09
N TRP A 96 -12.95 4.81 -4.42
CA TRP A 96 -11.85 5.68 -4.80
C TRP A 96 -11.30 5.33 -6.19
N VAL A 97 -10.98 4.06 -6.46
CA VAL A 97 -10.48 3.64 -7.78
C VAL A 97 -11.54 3.75 -8.87
N LYS A 98 -12.83 3.71 -8.54
CA LYS A 98 -13.92 3.95 -9.51
C LYS A 98 -13.98 5.42 -9.91
N VAL A 99 -13.90 6.34 -8.94
CA VAL A 99 -13.85 7.79 -9.17
C VAL A 99 -12.60 8.17 -9.97
N GLU A 100 -11.45 7.60 -9.60
CA GLU A 100 -10.16 7.85 -10.23
C GLU A 100 -9.93 7.02 -11.52
N ARG A 101 -10.89 6.23 -11.99
CA ARG A 101 -10.77 5.36 -13.19
C ARG A 101 -9.55 4.41 -13.15
N LEU A 102 -9.21 3.91 -11.96
CA LEU A 102 -8.06 3.05 -11.67
C LEU A 102 -8.45 1.64 -11.19
N LYS A 103 -9.63 1.15 -11.56
CA LYS A 103 -10.08 -0.21 -11.19
C LYS A 103 -9.06 -1.29 -11.54
N TRP A 104 -8.35 -1.12 -12.66
CA TRP A 104 -7.31 -2.07 -13.08
C TRP A 104 -6.16 -2.17 -12.06
N VAL A 105 -5.80 -1.07 -11.37
CA VAL A 105 -4.77 -1.10 -10.31
C VAL A 105 -5.22 -1.96 -9.14
N LEU A 106 -6.50 -1.84 -8.74
CA LEU A 106 -7.07 -2.71 -7.71
C LEU A 106 -7.02 -4.18 -8.13
N TYR A 107 -7.43 -4.48 -9.37
CA TYR A 107 -7.38 -5.86 -9.88
C TYR A 107 -5.95 -6.39 -9.99
N SER A 108 -4.97 -5.56 -10.36
CA SER A 108 -3.57 -5.94 -10.36
C SER A 108 -3.10 -6.36 -8.96
N TRP A 109 -3.41 -5.58 -7.92
CA TRP A 109 -3.06 -5.96 -6.55
C TRP A 109 -3.75 -7.25 -6.10
N VAL A 110 -5.04 -7.42 -6.39
CA VAL A 110 -5.76 -8.67 -6.06
C VAL A 110 -5.09 -9.86 -6.75
N PHE A 111 -4.78 -9.75 -8.04
CA PHE A 111 -4.12 -10.81 -8.79
C PHE A 111 -2.72 -11.13 -8.24
N LEU A 112 -1.92 -10.11 -7.92
CA LEU A 112 -0.57 -10.28 -7.38
C LEU A 112 -0.60 -10.95 -5.99
N MET A 113 -1.52 -10.54 -5.10
CA MET A 113 -1.64 -11.10 -3.75
C MET A 113 -2.07 -12.57 -3.80
N LEU A 114 -3.12 -12.88 -4.55
CA LEU A 114 -3.62 -14.25 -4.68
C LEU A 114 -2.62 -15.15 -5.43
N GLY A 115 -1.97 -14.63 -6.47
CA GLY A 115 -0.90 -15.34 -7.18
C GLY A 115 0.29 -15.64 -6.28
N GLY A 116 0.71 -14.68 -5.46
CA GLY A 116 1.78 -14.87 -4.47
C GLY A 116 1.46 -15.94 -3.44
N VAL A 117 0.23 -15.95 -2.92
CA VAL A 117 -0.26 -17.01 -2.02
C VAL A 117 -0.22 -18.37 -2.69
N VAL A 118 -0.80 -18.51 -3.88
CA VAL A 118 -0.83 -19.79 -4.60
C VAL A 118 0.58 -20.33 -4.85
N ILE A 119 1.51 -19.49 -5.29
CA ILE A 119 2.90 -19.89 -5.53
C ILE A 119 3.60 -20.29 -4.22
N THR A 120 3.37 -19.53 -3.14
CA THR A 120 3.94 -19.82 -1.81
C THR A 120 3.43 -21.16 -1.28
N ASP A 121 2.12 -21.39 -1.33
CA ASP A 121 1.47 -22.59 -0.82
C ASP A 121 1.88 -23.83 -1.62
N LEU A 122 1.90 -23.74 -2.96
CA LEU A 122 2.42 -24.82 -3.80
C LEU A 122 3.90 -25.09 -3.51
N GLY A 123 4.69 -24.04 -3.27
CA GLY A 123 6.09 -24.18 -2.89
C GLY A 123 6.28 -24.95 -1.59
N ILE A 124 5.45 -24.68 -0.59
CA ILE A 124 5.49 -25.35 0.72
C ILE A 124 4.95 -26.79 0.62
N LEU A 125 3.77 -26.98 0.02
CA LEU A 125 3.11 -28.28 -0.06
C LEU A 125 3.88 -29.30 -0.93
N LEU A 126 4.50 -28.84 -2.01
CA LEU A 126 5.28 -29.70 -2.92
C LEU A 126 6.76 -29.78 -2.53
N GLY A 127 7.19 -29.07 -1.48
CA GLY A 127 8.60 -29.01 -1.09
C GLY A 127 9.50 -28.41 -2.18
N TRP A 128 9.00 -27.43 -2.94
CA TRP A 128 9.75 -26.83 -4.05
C TRP A 128 10.85 -25.91 -3.51
N GLY A 129 12.03 -26.51 -3.26
CA GLY A 129 13.17 -25.83 -2.64
C GLY A 129 13.54 -24.49 -3.29
N GLN A 130 13.46 -24.37 -4.61
CA GLN A 130 13.75 -23.11 -5.31
C GLN A 130 12.78 -21.99 -4.92
N VAL A 131 11.48 -22.27 -4.81
CA VAL A 131 10.51 -21.27 -4.34
C VAL A 131 10.77 -20.94 -2.87
N LEU A 132 10.99 -21.96 -2.04
CA LEU A 132 11.22 -21.80 -0.60
C LEU A 132 12.45 -20.93 -0.29
N MET A 133 13.57 -21.15 -0.99
CA MET A 133 14.79 -20.35 -0.85
C MET A 133 14.61 -18.89 -1.31
N HIS A 134 13.63 -18.63 -2.17
CA HIS A 134 13.40 -17.32 -2.77
C HIS A 134 12.04 -16.69 -2.39
N LEU A 135 11.38 -17.15 -1.32
CA LEU A 135 10.09 -16.57 -0.88
C LEU A 135 10.17 -15.06 -0.62
N CYS A 136 11.23 -14.61 0.07
CA CYS A 136 11.45 -13.18 0.31
C CYS A 136 11.63 -12.39 -0.99
N HIS A 137 12.30 -12.97 -1.99
CA HIS A 137 12.50 -12.36 -3.30
C HIS A 137 11.18 -12.29 -4.07
N LEU A 138 10.37 -13.34 -4.01
CA LEU A 138 9.04 -13.41 -4.62
C LEU A 138 8.15 -12.27 -4.11
N TRP A 139 7.99 -12.14 -2.79
CA TRP A 139 7.08 -11.15 -2.21
C TRP A 139 7.55 -9.70 -2.39
N LEU A 140 8.85 -9.45 -2.35
CA LEU A 140 9.40 -8.14 -2.75
C LEU A 140 9.18 -7.87 -4.23
N SER A 141 9.31 -8.87 -5.11
CA SER A 141 9.11 -8.70 -6.56
C SER A 141 7.65 -8.39 -6.89
N LEU A 142 6.71 -9.14 -6.29
CA LEU A 142 5.27 -8.89 -6.44
C LEU A 142 4.91 -7.48 -5.96
N SER A 143 5.46 -7.06 -4.84
CA SER A 143 5.27 -5.71 -4.30
C SER A 143 5.87 -4.65 -5.24
N ALA A 144 7.07 -4.87 -5.76
CA ALA A 144 7.71 -3.97 -6.73
C ALA A 144 6.82 -3.80 -7.99
N ILE A 145 6.32 -4.90 -8.56
CA ILE A 145 5.40 -4.88 -9.70
C ILE A 145 4.13 -4.09 -9.36
N GLY A 146 3.50 -4.39 -8.23
CA GLY A 146 2.28 -3.70 -7.77
C GLY A 146 2.50 -2.19 -7.61
N TYR A 147 3.64 -1.78 -7.06
CA TYR A 147 4.01 -0.37 -6.93
C TYR A 147 4.32 0.29 -8.27
N PHE A 148 4.95 -0.39 -9.23
CA PHE A 148 5.11 0.15 -10.58
C PHE A 148 3.77 0.31 -11.30
N CYS A 149 2.87 -0.68 -11.21
CA CYS A 149 1.51 -0.57 -11.74
C CYS A 149 0.75 0.62 -11.12
N THR A 150 0.85 0.77 -9.80
CA THR A 150 0.22 1.86 -9.05
C THR A 150 0.82 3.22 -9.43
N GLY A 151 2.14 3.33 -9.49
CA GLY A 151 2.85 4.54 -9.90
C GLY A 151 2.56 4.93 -11.34
N TRP A 152 2.46 3.96 -12.25
CA TRP A 152 2.05 4.20 -13.63
C TRP A 152 0.61 4.70 -13.71
N GLY A 153 -0.32 4.01 -13.04
CA GLY A 153 -1.74 4.40 -13.01
C GLY A 153 -1.93 5.80 -12.46
N LEU A 154 -1.33 6.10 -11.32
CA LEU A 154 -1.46 7.38 -10.63
C LEU A 154 -0.60 8.49 -11.22
N ARG A 155 0.35 8.13 -12.10
CA ARG A 155 1.46 8.99 -12.52
C ARG A 155 2.20 9.58 -11.30
N SER A 156 2.46 8.71 -10.33
CA SER A 156 3.08 9.05 -9.04
C SER A 156 4.53 8.62 -9.03
N ARG A 157 5.45 9.55 -8.75
CA ARG A 157 6.86 9.19 -8.56
C ARG A 157 7.06 8.45 -7.25
N ALA A 158 6.27 8.74 -6.23
CA ALA A 158 6.39 8.11 -4.91
C ALA A 158 6.23 6.59 -5.01
N PHE A 159 5.23 6.12 -5.76
CA PHE A 159 5.04 4.68 -5.97
C PHE A 159 6.09 4.06 -6.89
N ILE A 160 6.62 4.79 -7.88
CA ILE A 160 7.76 4.30 -8.69
C ILE A 160 9.00 4.12 -7.80
N VAL A 161 9.29 5.10 -6.93
CA VAL A 161 10.39 5.02 -5.95
C VAL A 161 10.16 3.86 -4.97
N ALA A 162 8.93 3.62 -4.52
CA ALA A 162 8.62 2.45 -3.70
C ALA A 162 8.87 1.13 -4.44
N GLY A 163 8.55 1.04 -5.74
CA GLY A 163 8.90 -0.13 -6.56
C GLY A 163 10.41 -0.37 -6.61
N LEU A 164 11.19 0.70 -6.82
CA LEU A 164 12.66 0.65 -6.79
C LEU A 164 13.20 0.30 -5.40
N TRP A 165 12.57 0.77 -4.33
CA TRP A 165 12.92 0.41 -2.95
C TRP A 165 12.80 -1.09 -2.69
N HIS A 166 11.77 -1.73 -3.25
CA HIS A 166 11.60 -3.18 -3.14
C HIS A 166 12.62 -3.95 -3.99
N ILE A 167 12.97 -3.44 -5.18
CA ILE A 167 14.08 -3.99 -5.99
C ILE A 167 15.40 -3.88 -5.23
N LEU A 168 15.68 -2.73 -4.62
CA LEU A 168 16.87 -2.55 -3.79
C LEU A 168 16.87 -3.55 -2.62
N GLY A 169 15.71 -3.76 -1.99
CA GLY A 169 15.51 -4.80 -1.00
C GLY A 169 15.96 -6.17 -1.50
N ILE A 170 15.53 -6.58 -2.69
CA ILE A 170 15.91 -7.85 -3.32
C ILE A 170 17.44 -7.95 -3.46
N VAL A 171 18.10 -6.88 -3.92
CA VAL A 171 19.57 -6.86 -4.07
C VAL A 171 20.28 -6.97 -2.72
N ILE A 172 19.68 -6.45 -1.65
CA ILE A 172 20.25 -6.47 -0.30
C ILE A 172 20.03 -7.82 0.41
N LEU A 173 18.95 -8.55 0.10
CA LEU A 173 18.57 -9.78 0.80
C LEU A 173 19.70 -10.83 0.96
N PRO A 174 20.56 -11.10 -0.03
CA PRO A 174 21.67 -12.05 0.13
C PRO A 174 22.64 -11.69 1.27
N TYR A 175 22.74 -10.41 1.62
CA TYR A 175 23.62 -9.92 2.69
C TYR A 175 23.00 -10.01 4.08
N CYS A 176 21.73 -10.42 4.20
CA CYS A 176 21.02 -10.50 5.48
C CYS A 176 21.28 -11.80 6.28
N LEU A 177 22.13 -12.72 5.80
CA LEU A 177 22.67 -13.88 6.54
C LEU A 177 21.66 -14.61 7.46
N GLY A 178 20.51 -15.02 6.94
CA GLY A 178 19.47 -15.74 7.70
C GLY A 178 18.34 -14.85 8.25
N TRP A 179 18.47 -13.52 8.15
CA TRP A 179 17.46 -12.53 8.56
C TRP A 179 16.61 -12.03 7.38
N GLN A 180 16.53 -12.81 6.30
CA GLN A 180 15.86 -12.37 5.06
C GLN A 180 14.37 -12.09 5.29
N PHE A 181 13.67 -12.90 6.09
CA PHE A 181 12.25 -12.69 6.37
C PHE A 181 12.03 -11.40 7.15
N LEU A 182 12.79 -11.15 8.22
CA LEU A 182 12.68 -9.88 8.95
C LEU A 182 12.99 -8.67 8.05
N ALA A 183 14.06 -8.74 7.26
CA ALA A 183 14.42 -7.66 6.35
C ALA A 183 13.31 -7.36 5.34
N THR A 184 12.73 -8.39 4.71
CA THR A 184 11.57 -8.24 3.82
C THR A 184 10.37 -7.63 4.54
N GLY A 185 10.03 -8.14 5.72
CA GLY A 185 8.93 -7.61 6.53
C GLY A 185 9.10 -6.14 6.85
N LEU A 186 10.29 -5.73 7.31
CA LEU A 186 10.60 -4.33 7.62
C LEU A 186 10.52 -3.43 6.39
N ILE A 187 11.06 -3.86 5.25
CA ILE A 187 11.00 -3.10 3.98
C ILE A 187 9.55 -2.85 3.56
N MET A 188 8.72 -3.91 3.56
CA MET A 188 7.32 -3.83 3.14
C MET A 188 6.49 -2.99 4.13
N THR A 189 6.59 -3.28 5.43
CA THR A 189 5.84 -2.57 6.47
C THR A 189 6.23 -1.11 6.56
N ALA A 190 7.53 -0.79 6.57
CA ALA A 190 7.98 0.61 6.65
C ALA A 190 7.49 1.43 5.44
N ASN A 191 7.58 0.87 4.23
CA ASN A 191 7.10 1.55 3.03
C ASN A 191 5.59 1.84 3.08
N LEU A 192 4.81 0.85 3.52
CA LEU A 192 3.36 1.00 3.68
C LEU A 192 3.01 2.04 4.76
N LEU A 193 3.68 2.02 5.91
CA LEU A 193 3.45 3.01 6.96
C LEU A 193 3.87 4.42 6.54
N VAL A 194 4.96 4.58 5.78
CA VAL A 194 5.31 5.87 5.19
C VAL A 194 4.19 6.39 4.29
N PHE A 195 3.58 5.54 3.46
CA PHE A 195 2.42 5.95 2.65
C PHE A 195 1.15 6.20 3.47
N ALA A 196 0.98 5.50 4.59
CA ALA A 196 -0.13 5.77 5.49
C ALA A 196 0.01 7.10 6.26
N GLU A 197 1.24 7.57 6.50
CA GLU A 197 1.51 8.78 7.28
C GLU A 197 1.78 10.03 6.44
N THR A 198 2.10 9.85 5.15
CA THR A 198 2.44 10.94 4.24
C THR A 198 1.45 11.04 3.09
N GLN A 199 1.41 12.20 2.45
CA GLN A 199 0.70 12.37 1.20
C GLN A 199 1.68 12.27 0.04
N TRP A 200 1.35 11.43 -0.92
CA TRP A 200 2.18 11.16 -2.09
C TRP A 200 1.76 12.02 -3.30
N ASP A 201 2.65 12.13 -4.28
CA ASP A 201 2.37 12.86 -5.52
C ASP A 201 1.46 12.05 -6.46
N MET A 202 0.48 12.71 -7.06
CA MET A 202 -0.47 12.10 -7.99
C MET A 202 -0.75 13.06 -9.15
N ARG A 203 -1.19 12.53 -10.29
CA ARG A 203 -1.82 13.34 -11.35
C ARG A 203 -2.95 14.23 -10.79
N LEU A 204 -3.31 15.25 -11.57
CA LEU A 204 -4.45 16.10 -11.24
C LEU A 204 -5.77 15.32 -11.13
N PRO A 205 -6.73 15.86 -10.33
CA PRO A 205 -8.14 15.50 -10.42
C PRO A 205 -8.59 15.38 -11.88
N ILE A 206 -9.34 14.33 -12.20
CA ILE A 206 -9.83 14.12 -13.55
C ILE A 206 -11.01 15.07 -13.78
N ASP A 207 -10.93 15.94 -14.79
CA ASP A 207 -11.96 16.97 -15.06
C ASP A 207 -13.37 16.40 -15.27
N ASN A 208 -13.47 15.13 -15.67
CA ASN A 208 -14.73 14.44 -15.92
C ASN A 208 -14.95 13.26 -14.97
N TYR A 209 -15.17 13.57 -13.70
CA TYR A 209 -15.65 12.60 -12.71
C TYR A 209 -17.06 12.12 -13.09
N ALA A 210 -17.15 11.00 -13.81
CA ALA A 210 -18.44 10.44 -14.27
C ALA A 210 -19.37 10.01 -13.11
N PHE A 211 -18.83 9.88 -11.90
CA PHE A 211 -19.55 9.36 -10.73
C PHE A 211 -19.76 10.39 -9.61
N LEU A 212 -19.30 11.62 -9.78
CA LEU A 212 -19.51 12.71 -8.82
C LEU A 212 -20.60 13.66 -9.33
N THR A 213 -21.44 14.17 -8.42
CA THR A 213 -22.39 15.24 -8.73
C THR A 213 -21.64 16.55 -9.01
N GLU A 214 -22.28 17.52 -9.67
CA GLU A 214 -21.64 18.83 -9.93
C GLU A 214 -21.24 19.57 -8.65
N GLU A 215 -22.04 19.43 -7.58
CA GLU A 215 -21.72 19.97 -6.27
C GLU A 215 -20.44 19.34 -5.69
N GLN A 216 -20.31 18.01 -5.79
CA GLN A 216 -19.10 17.29 -5.34
C GLN A 216 -17.87 17.67 -6.17
N LYS A 217 -18.03 17.89 -7.48
CA LYS A 217 -16.94 18.37 -8.34
C LYS A 217 -16.51 19.77 -7.96
N GLU A 218 -17.46 20.68 -7.70
CA GLU A 218 -17.15 22.04 -7.25
C GLU A 218 -16.45 22.02 -5.89
N PHE A 219 -16.90 21.18 -4.97
CA PHE A 219 -16.23 20.95 -3.70
C PHE A 219 -14.76 20.54 -3.90
N ASN A 220 -14.49 19.56 -4.76
CA ASN A 220 -13.11 19.14 -5.07
C ASN A 220 -12.27 20.28 -5.68
N ARG A 221 -12.87 21.12 -6.56
CA ARG A 221 -12.20 22.30 -7.11
C ARG A 221 -11.84 23.32 -6.03
N GLN A 222 -12.74 23.55 -5.07
CA GLN A 222 -12.47 24.43 -3.93
C GLN A 222 -11.34 23.88 -3.05
N GLN A 223 -11.35 22.59 -2.71
CA GLN A 223 -10.27 21.95 -1.96
C GLN A 223 -8.93 22.06 -2.68
N TYR A 224 -8.91 21.87 -4.01
CA TYR A 224 -7.72 22.06 -4.82
C TYR A 224 -7.16 23.48 -4.73
N ARG A 225 -8.01 24.52 -4.82
CA ARG A 225 -7.59 25.91 -4.66
C ARG A 225 -7.02 26.19 -3.28
N LEU A 226 -7.64 25.65 -2.22
CA LEU A 226 -7.13 25.78 -0.85
C LEU A 226 -5.72 25.19 -0.71
N ARG A 227 -5.46 24.03 -1.35
CA ARG A 227 -4.13 23.39 -1.35
C ARG A 227 -3.06 24.17 -2.10
N GLN A 228 -3.43 25.01 -3.07
CA GLN A 228 -2.47 25.86 -3.79
C GLN A 228 -2.16 27.16 -3.05
N ALA A 229 -3.04 27.60 -2.16
CA ALA A 229 -2.89 28.82 -1.39
C ALA A 229 -2.12 28.63 -0.06
N SER A 230 -1.91 27.37 0.36
CA SER A 230 -1.20 26.97 1.58
C SER A 230 0.23 26.53 1.30
#